data_AF-A0A9W6FX24-F1
#
_entry.id   AF-A0A9W6FX24-F1
#
_cell.length_a   1.000
_cell.length_b   1.000
_cell.length_c   1.000
_cell.angle_alpha   90.00
_cell.angle_beta   90.00
_cell.angle_gamma   90.00
#
_symmetry.space_group_name_H-M   'P 1'
#
loop_
_entity.id
_entity.type
_entity.pdbx_description
1 polymer ?
#
loop_
_entity_poly.entity_id
_entity_poly.type
_entity_poly.pdbx_seq_one_letter_code
_entity_poly.pdbx_strand_id
1 'polypeptide(L)'
;MSEGDGKFAFEELDIWHEAVEFADQCLSIAENMETDRKHYRLIEQMESAATSPALNIAEGKGRFSRKEFIQFLYIARGSLFETVTLLEVFRRRNWISLEKFSNVKGHALKLGKRISALINSIKPD
;
A
#
# COMPACT_ATOMS: atom_id res chain seq x y z
N MET A 1 -5.61 -37.40 -0.15
CA MET A 1 -4.92 -36.49 -1.10
C MET A 1 -4.96 -35.12 -0.47
N SER A 2 -3.84 -34.65 0.09
CA SER A 2 -3.77 -33.28 0.61
C SER A 2 -3.87 -32.33 -0.59
N GLU A 3 -4.84 -31.42 -0.55
CA GLU A 3 -4.91 -30.30 -1.48
C GLU A 3 -3.54 -29.61 -1.49
N GLY A 4 -2.86 -29.67 -2.64
CA GLY A 4 -1.66 -28.89 -2.86
C GLY A 4 -2.09 -27.44 -2.93
N ASP A 5 -1.99 -26.73 -1.82
CA ASP A 5 -2.31 -25.31 -1.69
C ASP A 5 -1.35 -24.52 -2.58
N GLY A 6 -1.72 -24.36 -3.84
CA GLY A 6 -0.92 -23.68 -4.86
C GLY A 6 -0.93 -22.19 -4.56
N LYS A 7 0.13 -21.69 -3.94
CA LYS A 7 0.32 -20.24 -3.73
C LYS A 7 0.87 -19.58 -4.98
N PHE A 8 0.41 -18.38 -5.26
CA PHE A 8 1.04 -17.55 -6.28
C PHE A 8 2.41 -17.06 -5.78
N ALA A 9 3.38 -16.92 -6.69
CA ALA A 9 4.76 -16.53 -6.33
C ALA A 9 4.87 -15.15 -5.65
N PHE A 10 3.86 -14.28 -5.77
CA PHE A 10 3.83 -13.00 -5.05
C PHE A 10 3.37 -13.15 -3.60
N GLU A 11 2.59 -14.19 -3.28
CA GLU A 11 2.14 -14.49 -1.92
C GLU A 11 3.28 -15.01 -1.03
N GLU A 12 4.44 -15.34 -1.63
CA GLU A 12 5.67 -15.63 -0.90
C GLU A 12 6.43 -14.36 -0.47
N LEU A 13 6.03 -13.19 -0.97
CA LEU A 13 6.70 -11.93 -0.64
C LEU A 13 6.11 -11.35 0.66
N ASP A 14 6.90 -11.33 1.74
CA ASP A 14 6.51 -10.66 3.00
C ASP A 14 6.09 -9.20 2.81
N ILE A 15 6.66 -8.51 1.81
CA ILE A 15 6.33 -7.13 1.51
C ILE A 15 4.94 -6.98 0.88
N TRP A 16 4.45 -8.01 0.20
CA TRP A 16 3.09 -8.04 -0.33
C TRP A 16 2.09 -8.15 0.83
N HIS A 17 2.33 -9.04 1.80
CA HIS A 17 1.48 -9.17 2.99
C HIS A 17 1.40 -7.87 3.78
N GLU A 18 2.52 -7.19 4.02
CA GLU A 18 2.53 -5.89 4.68
C GLU A 18 1.79 -4.82 3.87
N ALA A 19 1.88 -4.84 2.54
CA ALA A 19 1.13 -3.93 1.69
C ALA A 19 -0.39 -4.19 1.73
N VAL A 20 -0.81 -5.45 1.83
CA VAL A 20 -2.23 -5.83 2.01
C VAL A 20 -2.75 -5.36 3.36
N GLU A 21 -2.01 -5.62 4.44
CA GLU A 21 -2.35 -5.14 5.78
C GLU A 21 -2.43 -3.60 5.84
N PHE A 22 -1.50 -2.91 5.17
CA PHE A 22 -1.54 -1.45 5.05
C PHE A 22 -2.80 -0.98 4.32
N ALA A 23 -3.19 -1.65 3.24
CA ALA A 23 -4.40 -1.32 2.49
C ALA A 23 -5.65 -1.51 3.36
N ASP A 24 -5.77 -2.65 4.06
CA ASP A 24 -6.89 -2.96 4.95
C ASP A 24 -7.07 -1.91 6.05
N GLN A 25 -5.96 -1.49 6.69
CA GLN A 25 -5.98 -0.40 7.68
C GLN A 25 -6.49 0.92 7.09
N CYS A 26 -6.12 1.24 5.85
CA CYS A 26 -6.59 2.44 5.16
C CYS A 26 -8.09 2.35 4.81
N LEU A 27 -8.56 1.20 4.34
CA LEU A 27 -9.98 0.97 4.04
C LEU A 27 -10.82 1.07 5.30
N SER A 28 -10.37 0.46 6.40
CA SER A 28 -11.03 0.59 7.71
C SER A 28 -11.12 2.05 8.18
N ILE A 29 -10.10 2.87 7.90
CA ILE A 29 -10.15 4.31 8.17
C ILE A 29 -11.23 5.00 7.31
N ALA A 30 -11.34 4.68 6.02
CA ALA A 30 -12.35 5.25 5.13
C ALA A 30 -13.77 4.92 5.58
N GLU A 31 -14.02 3.67 5.99
CA GLU A 31 -15.34 3.21 6.47
C GLU A 31 -15.77 3.90 7.76
N ASN A 32 -14.80 4.22 8.64
CA ASN A 32 -15.05 4.76 9.98
C ASN A 32 -14.65 6.24 10.11
N MET A 33 -14.66 6.97 9.00
CA MET A 33 -14.24 8.37 8.95
C MET A 33 -15.35 9.32 9.43
N GLU A 34 -14.98 10.32 10.24
CA GLU A 34 -15.91 11.30 10.80
C GLU A 34 -16.02 12.53 9.89
N THR A 35 -17.00 12.55 8.98
CA THR A 35 -17.21 13.70 8.09
C THR A 35 -18.67 13.95 7.75
N ASP A 36 -19.09 15.22 7.84
CA ASP A 36 -20.45 15.67 7.49
C ASP A 36 -20.75 15.55 5.99
N ARG A 37 -19.70 15.65 5.16
CA ARG A 37 -19.76 15.42 3.72
C ARG A 37 -19.09 14.10 3.42
N LYS A 38 -19.84 13.15 2.87
CA LYS A 38 -19.28 11.93 2.29
C LYS A 38 -18.49 12.30 1.03
N HIS A 39 -17.24 12.70 1.19
CA HIS A 39 -16.33 13.14 0.13
C HIS A 39 -15.91 11.96 -0.77
N TYR A 40 -16.88 11.31 -1.42
CA TYR A 40 -16.74 10.02 -2.09
C TYR A 40 -15.56 9.97 -3.06
N ARG A 41 -15.35 11.02 -3.87
CA ARG A 41 -14.20 11.07 -4.80
C ARG A 41 -12.84 11.07 -4.11
N LEU A 42 -12.71 11.74 -2.96
CA LEU A 42 -11.45 11.74 -2.20
C LEU A 42 -11.25 10.42 -1.47
N ILE A 43 -12.34 9.82 -0.98
CA ILE A 43 -12.32 8.50 -0.33
C ILE A 43 -11.89 7.44 -1.35
N GLU A 44 -12.57 7.37 -2.51
CA GLU A 44 -12.25 6.45 -3.61
C GLU A 44 -10.80 6.62 -4.10
N GLN A 45 -10.30 7.85 -4.18
CA GLN A 45 -8.91 8.11 -4.52
C GLN A 45 -7.94 7.55 -3.46
N MET A 46 -8.27 7.69 -2.18
CA MET A 46 -7.46 7.15 -1.09
C MET A 46 -7.48 5.61 -1.09
N GLU A 47 -8.66 4.99 -1.25
CA GLU A 47 -8.83 3.53 -1.33
C GLU A 47 -8.05 2.94 -2.51
N SER A 48 -8.16 3.58 -3.68
CA SER A 48 -7.40 3.19 -4.88
C SER A 48 -5.89 3.32 -4.67
N ALA A 49 -5.44 4.43 -4.09
CA ALA A 49 -4.02 4.63 -3.79
C ALA A 49 -3.51 3.65 -2.73
N ALA A 50 -4.31 3.32 -1.72
CA ALA A 50 -3.92 2.43 -0.61
C ALA A 50 -3.79 0.96 -1.03
N THR A 51 -4.64 0.50 -1.95
CA THR A 51 -4.61 -0.87 -2.49
C THR A 51 -3.52 -1.04 -3.57
N SER A 52 -3.19 0.02 -4.30
CA SER A 52 -2.20 0.03 -5.38
C SER A 52 -0.81 -0.55 -5.01
N PRO A 53 -0.22 -0.32 -3.83
CA PRO A 53 1.03 -0.95 -3.43
C PRO A 53 1.02 -2.48 -3.53
N ALA A 54 0.01 -3.14 -2.96
CA ALA A 54 -0.10 -4.60 -3.01
C ALA A 54 -0.33 -5.10 -4.45
N LEU A 55 -1.20 -4.41 -5.20
CA LEU A 55 -1.49 -4.72 -6.60
C LEU A 55 -0.24 -4.63 -7.49
N ASN A 56 0.54 -3.55 -7.36
CA ASN A 56 1.76 -3.35 -8.12
C ASN A 56 2.89 -4.31 -7.72
N ILE A 57 3.01 -4.66 -6.43
CA ILE A 57 3.97 -5.68 -5.99
C ILE A 57 3.63 -7.04 -6.63
N ALA A 58 2.36 -7.44 -6.62
CA ALA A 58 1.91 -8.69 -7.21
C ALA A 58 2.11 -8.69 -8.73
N GLU A 59 1.66 -7.64 -9.42
CA GLU A 59 1.79 -7.51 -10.88
C GLU A 59 3.26 -7.49 -11.30
N GLY A 60 4.08 -6.71 -10.60
CA GLY A 60 5.52 -6.60 -10.86
C GLY A 60 6.25 -7.93 -10.68
N LYS A 61 5.90 -8.71 -9.64
CA LYS A 61 6.46 -10.05 -9.41
C LYS A 61 6.10 -11.05 -10.50
N GLY A 62 4.96 -10.84 -11.18
CA GLY A 62 4.55 -11.63 -12.34
C GLY A 62 5.23 -11.25 -13.67
N ARG A 63 6.05 -10.18 -13.71
CA ARG A 63 6.75 -9.75 -14.93
C ARG A 63 8.02 -10.57 -15.18
N PHE A 64 8.44 -10.62 -16.45
CA PHE A 64 9.58 -11.43 -16.88
C PHE A 64 10.94 -10.82 -16.53
N SER A 65 11.06 -9.49 -16.47
CA SER A 65 12.34 -8.83 -16.23
C SER A 65 12.44 -8.14 -14.88
N ARG A 66 13.65 -8.16 -14.30
CA ARG A 66 14.00 -7.38 -13.09
C ARG A 66 13.70 -5.89 -13.25
N LYS A 67 13.93 -5.35 -14.46
CA LYS A 67 13.69 -3.94 -14.77
C LYS A 67 12.22 -3.57 -14.66
N GLU A 68 11.31 -4.40 -15.19
CA GLU A 68 9.88 -4.20 -15.05
C GLU A 68 9.45 -4.32 -13.60
N PHE A 69 9.94 -5.33 -12.86
CA PHE A 69 9.58 -5.46 -11.45
C PHE A 69 9.97 -4.20 -10.65
N ILE A 70 11.17 -3.66 -10.87
CA ILE A 70 11.59 -2.39 -10.26
C ILE A 70 10.66 -1.22 -10.63
N GLN A 71 10.18 -1.14 -11.88
CA GLN A 71 9.23 -0.11 -12.30
C GLN A 71 7.92 -0.20 -11.51
N PHE A 72 7.37 -1.40 -11.37
CA PHE A 72 6.16 -1.63 -10.54
C PHE A 72 6.39 -1.28 -9.08
N LEU A 73 7.56 -1.59 -8.51
CA LEU A 73 7.90 -1.19 -7.14
C LEU A 73 8.00 0.34 -6.97
N TYR A 74 8.45 1.07 -8.00
CA TYR A 74 8.39 2.54 -7.97
C TYR A 74 6.96 3.07 -7.98
N ILE A 75 6.07 2.46 -8.76
CA ILE A 75 4.63 2.80 -8.78
C ILE A 75 4.02 2.53 -7.40
N ALA A 76 4.27 1.36 -6.83
CA ALA A 76 3.82 1.00 -5.47
C ALA A 76 4.27 2.05 -4.43
N ARG A 77 5.53 2.51 -4.52
CA ARG A 77 6.05 3.56 -3.63
C ARG A 77 5.38 4.91 -3.87
N GLY A 78 5.10 5.26 -5.12
CA GLY A 78 4.36 6.47 -5.48
C GLY A 78 2.96 6.48 -4.87
N SER A 79 2.19 5.40 -5.06
CA SER A 79 0.85 5.28 -4.49
C SER A 79 0.84 5.31 -2.96
N LEU A 80 1.85 4.71 -2.31
CA LEU A 80 2.02 4.82 -0.86
C LEU A 80 2.15 6.28 -0.40
N PHE A 81 2.86 7.12 -1.15
CA PHE A 81 3.01 8.55 -0.84
C PHE A 81 1.70 9.32 -1.07
N GLU A 82 0.94 8.97 -2.10
CA GLU A 82 -0.39 9.53 -2.34
C GLU A 82 -1.35 9.20 -1.18
N THR A 83 -1.38 7.95 -0.71
CA THR A 83 -2.20 7.53 0.43
C THR A 83 -1.86 8.34 1.68
N VAL A 84 -0.57 8.45 2.04
CA VAL A 84 -0.14 9.21 3.23
C VAL A 84 -0.50 10.70 3.10
N THR A 85 -0.43 11.25 1.89
CA THR A 85 -0.82 12.64 1.62
C THR A 85 -2.31 12.86 1.88
N LEU A 86 -3.17 11.97 1.37
CA LEU A 86 -4.61 12.04 1.59
C LEU A 86 -4.97 11.84 3.08
N LEU A 87 -4.32 10.91 3.77
CA LEU A 87 -4.51 10.70 5.21
C LEU A 87 -4.12 11.96 6.03
N GLU A 88 -3.06 12.68 5.64
CA GLU A 88 -2.71 13.96 6.28
C GLU A 88 -3.78 15.02 6.03
N VAL A 89 -4.37 15.07 4.83
CA VAL A 89 -5.52 15.95 4.53
C VAL A 89 -6.71 15.60 5.43
N PHE A 90 -7.06 14.32 5.55
CA PHE A 90 -8.18 13.86 6.39
C PHE A 90 -7.93 14.20 7.86
N ARG A 91 -6.70 14.00 8.35
CA ARG A 91 -6.32 14.39 9.71
C ARG A 91 -6.44 15.90 9.94
N ARG A 92 -5.99 16.73 9.01
CA ARG A 92 -6.11 18.21 9.09
C ARG A 92 -7.57 18.69 9.08
N ARG A 93 -8.46 17.92 8.45
CA ARG A 93 -9.90 18.15 8.47
C ARG A 93 -10.57 17.62 9.74
N ASN A 94 -9.81 17.01 10.65
CA ASN A 94 -10.30 16.28 11.83
C ASN A 94 -11.25 15.12 11.48
N TRP A 95 -11.12 14.55 10.28
CA TRP A 95 -11.92 13.39 9.88
C TRP A 95 -11.38 12.07 10.44
N ILE A 96 -10.11 12.06 10.81
CA ILE A 96 -9.43 10.95 11.48
C ILE A 96 -8.62 11.49 12.65
N SER A 97 -8.51 10.71 13.72
CA SER A 97 -7.73 11.10 14.89
C SER A 97 -6.23 11.13 14.60
N LEU A 98 -5.48 11.92 15.39
CA LEU A 98 -4.02 11.95 15.32
C LEU A 98 -3.40 10.57 15.60
N GLU A 99 -4.01 9.79 16.49
CA GLU A 99 -3.57 8.43 16.81
C GLU A 99 -3.72 7.49 15.61
N LYS A 100 -4.91 7.42 14.99
CA LYS A 100 -5.16 6.60 13.78
C LYS A 100 -4.18 6.97 12.67
N PHE A 101 -4.01 8.27 12.43
CA PHE A 101 -3.05 8.76 11.44
C PHE A 101 -1.61 8.34 11.77
N SER A 102 -1.17 8.50 13.02
CA SER A 102 0.21 8.20 13.43
C SER A 102 0.52 6.71 13.30
N ASN A 103 -0.43 5.85 13.63
CA ASN A 103 -0.31 4.40 13.50
C ASN A 103 -0.12 3.99 12.02
N VAL A 104 -1.03 4.42 11.14
CA VAL A 104 -0.97 4.08 9.70
C VAL A 104 0.23 4.73 9.02
N LYS A 105 0.58 5.96 9.38
CA LYS A 105 1.82 6.60 8.88
C LYS A 105 3.07 5.84 9.32
N GLY A 106 3.09 5.33 10.55
CA GLY A 106 4.18 4.47 11.05
C GLY A 106 4.33 3.20 10.22
N HIS A 107 3.22 2.56 9.86
CA HIS A 107 3.21 1.40 8.96
C HIS A 107 3.71 1.78 7.55
N ALA A 108 3.18 2.86 6.96
CA ALA A 108 3.60 3.36 5.66
C ALA A 108 5.12 3.65 5.59
N LEU A 109 5.69 4.24 6.65
CA LEU A 109 7.13 4.51 6.72
C LEU A 109 7.96 3.22 6.69
N LYS A 110 7.52 2.17 7.38
CA LYS A 110 8.17 0.86 7.36
C LYS A 110 8.06 0.22 5.98
N LEU A 111 6.86 0.19 5.40
CA LEU A 111 6.60 -0.37 4.08
C LEU A 111 7.43 0.34 3.00
N GLY A 112 7.47 1.68 3.00
CA GLY A 112 8.26 2.45 2.03
C GLY A 112 9.77 2.19 2.12
N LYS A 113 10.29 1.93 3.33
CA LYS A 113 11.69 1.50 3.52
C LYS A 113 11.91 0.11 2.94
N ARG A 114 11.00 -0.85 3.17
CA ARG A 114 11.11 -2.20 2.61
C ARG A 114 11.00 -2.20 1.09
N ILE A 115 10.11 -1.40 0.50
CA ILE A 115 10.00 -1.26 -0.96
C ILE A 115 11.33 -0.75 -1.52
N SER A 116 11.92 0.26 -0.88
CA SER A 116 13.20 0.82 -1.31
C SER A 116 14.35 -0.19 -1.16
N ALA A 117 14.37 -0.97 -0.08
CA ALA A 117 15.35 -2.03 0.12
C ALA A 117 15.22 -3.13 -0.96
N LEU A 118 14.00 -3.55 -1.29
CA LEU A 118 13.74 -4.54 -2.33
C LEU A 118 14.15 -4.03 -3.72
N ILE A 119 13.85 -2.77 -4.05
CA ILE A 119 14.33 -2.15 -5.29
C ILE A 119 15.86 -2.24 -5.38
N ASN A 120 16.56 -1.91 -4.28
CA ASN A 120 18.01 -1.93 -4.25
C ASN A 120 18.59 -3.35 -4.32
N SER A 121 17.91 -4.36 -3.77
CA SER A 121 18.37 -5.76 -3.86
C SER A 121 18.15 -6.38 -5.24
N ILE A 122 17.29 -5.80 -6.08
CA ILE A 122 17.00 -6.30 -7.44
C ILE A 122 17.88 -5.60 -8.50
N LYS A 123 18.29 -4.35 -8.24
CA LYS A 123 19.16 -3.60 -9.16
C LYS A 123 20.46 -4.38 -9.40
N PRO A 124 20.87 -4.58 -10.67
CA PRO A 124 22.20 -5.09 -10.95
C PRO A 124 23.26 -4.06 -10.52
N ASP A 125 24.44 -4.56 -10.18
CA ASP A 125 25.65 -3.75 -9.95
C ASP A 125 25.99 -2.87 -11.16
#